data_AF-A0A1D8D6M1-F1
#
_entry.id   AF-A0A1D8D6M1-F1
#
_cell.length_a   1.000
_cell.length_b   1.000
_cell.length_c   1.000
_cell.angle_alpha   90.00
_cell.angle_beta   90.00
_cell.angle_gamma   90.00
#
_symmetry.space_group_name_H-M   'P 1'
#
loop_
_entity.id
_entity.type
_entity.pdbx_description
1 polymer ?
#
loop_
_entity_poly.entity_id
_entity_poly.type
_entity_poly.pdbx_seq_one_letter_code
_entity_poly.pdbx_strand_id
1 'polypeptide(L)'
;MNESESNDCEYTVFAGGDSCFFSSVAFPLTAALEEELRGDDSVKKTKKLPDFLHVDSRPQADASVIIGGVVGIFMFFTSWLGKKVLDEIYEAKFRPAIKRALGEVDNNMSKEKKRSLTMLQVGVSYDDKRVFILIGIVGYTFSEILASEHMLASVHRNAVEWIENNSFAEPILLYIINHGNVNVEPIRFDSLIHADRYIRTIEFEC
;
A
#
# COMPACT_ATOMS: atom_id res chain seq x y z
N MET A 1 9.70 13.76 -34.96
CA MET A 1 9.13 14.15 -33.66
C MET A 1 9.29 12.93 -32.78
N ASN A 2 10.22 12.98 -31.83
CA ASN A 2 10.41 11.91 -30.86
C ASN A 2 9.38 12.13 -29.75
N GLU A 3 8.34 11.30 -29.72
CA GLU A 3 7.52 11.15 -28.53
C GLU A 3 8.41 10.50 -27.47
N SER A 4 8.84 11.29 -26.49
CA SER A 4 9.43 10.78 -25.28
C SER A 4 8.39 9.90 -24.60
N GLU A 5 8.65 8.60 -24.50
CA GLU A 5 7.87 7.69 -23.65
C GLU A 5 7.79 8.33 -22.25
N SER A 6 6.60 8.81 -21.93
CA SER A 6 6.26 9.42 -20.65
C SER A 6 6.28 8.32 -19.61
N ASN A 7 6.88 8.55 -18.43
CA ASN A 7 6.81 7.54 -17.38
C ASN A 7 5.34 7.44 -16.94
N ASP A 8 4.73 6.29 -17.17
CA ASP A 8 3.31 6.10 -16.86
C ASP A 8 3.06 5.93 -15.35
N CYS A 9 4.10 5.62 -14.57
CA CYS A 9 4.00 5.36 -13.13
C CYS A 9 5.17 5.97 -12.36
N GLU A 10 4.88 6.69 -11.27
CA GLU A 10 5.84 6.88 -10.19
C GLU A 10 5.49 6.05 -8.97
N TYR A 11 6.45 5.72 -8.12
CA TYR A 11 6.19 4.98 -6.88
C TYR A 11 7.02 5.45 -5.69
N THR A 12 6.53 5.18 -4.49
CA THR A 12 7.28 5.32 -3.25
C THR A 12 7.03 4.12 -2.34
N VAL A 13 7.94 3.90 -1.40
CA VAL A 13 7.81 2.89 -0.36
C VAL A 13 7.77 3.58 0.99
N PHE A 14 6.87 3.14 1.84
CA PHE A 14 6.74 3.58 3.22
C PHE A 14 6.87 2.38 4.15
N ALA A 15 7.41 2.60 5.34
CA ALA A 15 7.37 1.61 6.40
C ALA A 15 7.23 2.31 7.75
N GLY A 16 6.50 1.67 8.66
CA GLY A 16 6.36 2.10 10.04
C GLY A 16 6.35 0.89 10.96
N GLY A 17 7.06 0.97 12.08
CA GLY A 17 7.20 -0.13 13.02
C GLY A 17 8.39 0.08 13.95
N ASP A 18 8.77 -0.95 14.69
CA ASP A 18 10.00 -0.93 15.50
C ASP A 18 11.27 -1.08 14.64
N SER A 19 12.43 -0.83 15.24
CA SER A 19 13.72 -0.88 14.54
C SER A 19 14.03 -2.24 13.92
N CYS A 20 13.58 -3.33 14.55
CA CYS A 20 13.73 -4.66 13.97
C CYS A 20 12.83 -4.84 12.75
N PHE A 21 11.58 -4.36 12.78
CA PHE A 21 10.68 -4.41 11.63
C PHE A 21 11.32 -3.70 10.43
N PHE A 22 11.92 -2.53 10.63
CA PHE A 22 12.67 -1.86 9.56
C PHE A 22 13.80 -2.73 8.98
N SER A 23 14.61 -3.34 9.85
CA SER A 23 15.72 -4.18 9.41
C SER A 23 15.30 -5.48 8.72
N SER A 24 14.16 -6.06 9.13
CA SER A 24 13.69 -7.36 8.66
C SER A 24 12.71 -7.27 7.49
N VAL A 25 12.09 -6.11 7.26
CA VAL A 25 11.01 -5.94 6.27
C VAL A 25 11.31 -4.78 5.33
N ALA A 26 11.46 -3.57 5.86
CA ALA A 26 11.52 -2.36 5.05
C ALA A 26 12.77 -2.31 4.16
N PHE A 27 13.94 -2.63 4.71
CA PHE A 27 15.18 -2.63 3.92
C PHE A 27 15.20 -3.75 2.87
N PRO A 28 14.89 -5.02 3.20
CA PRO A 28 14.80 -6.08 2.19
C PRO A 28 13.81 -5.76 1.07
N LEU A 29 12.62 -5.22 1.39
CA LEU A 29 11.63 -4.86 0.37
C LEU A 29 12.14 -3.75 -0.55
N THR A 30 12.74 -2.70 0.02
CA THR A 30 13.27 -1.59 -0.78
C THR A 30 14.38 -2.08 -1.71
N ALA A 31 15.29 -2.91 -1.21
CA ALA A 31 16.36 -3.49 -2.02
C ALA A 31 15.81 -4.41 -3.12
N ALA A 32 14.81 -5.24 -2.82
CA ALA A 32 14.17 -6.11 -3.79
C ALA A 32 13.48 -5.32 -4.91
N LEU A 33 12.80 -4.21 -4.58
CA LEU A 33 12.18 -3.32 -5.56
C LEU A 33 13.21 -2.58 -6.41
N GLU A 34 14.30 -2.08 -5.81
CA GLU A 34 15.37 -1.40 -6.54
C GLU A 34 16.14 -2.34 -7.48
N GLU A 35 16.19 -3.63 -7.18
CA GLU A 35 16.73 -4.64 -8.08
C GLU A 35 15.74 -5.00 -9.19
N GLU A 36 14.48 -5.27 -8.86
CA GLU A 36 13.44 -5.67 -9.82
C GLU A 36 13.18 -4.58 -10.87
N LEU A 37 13.19 -3.31 -10.44
CA LEU A 37 12.93 -2.14 -11.27
C LEU A 37 14.20 -1.55 -11.89
N ARG A 38 15.35 -2.24 -11.76
CA ARG A 38 16.62 -1.71 -12.25
C ARG A 38 16.63 -1.61 -13.77
N GLY A 39 16.69 -0.38 -14.28
CA GLY A 39 16.71 -0.12 -15.72
C GLY A 39 15.33 -0.20 -16.38
N ASP A 40 14.25 -0.23 -15.58
CA ASP A 40 12.89 -0.08 -16.08
C ASP A 40 12.50 1.42 -16.08
N ASP A 41 12.46 2.02 -17.26
CA ASP A 41 12.12 3.44 -17.40
C ASP A 41 10.62 3.72 -17.28
N SER A 42 9.76 2.68 -17.30
CA SER A 42 8.30 2.82 -17.21
C SER A 42 7.81 3.16 -15.78
N VAL A 43 8.64 2.87 -14.77
CA VAL A 43 8.31 3.06 -13.35
C VAL A 43 9.45 3.81 -12.67
N LYS A 44 9.16 4.98 -12.08
CA LYS A 44 10.20 5.79 -11.40
C LYS A 44 9.93 6.01 -9.93
N LYS A 45 10.99 5.96 -9.12
CA LYS A 45 10.87 6.27 -7.68
C LYS A 45 10.62 7.78 -7.52
N THR A 46 9.48 8.15 -6.95
CA THR A 46 9.16 9.54 -6.66
C THR A 46 9.91 10.04 -5.43
N LYS A 47 10.29 11.32 -5.47
CA LYS A 47 10.88 12.04 -4.32
C LYS A 47 9.92 13.06 -3.72
N LYS A 48 8.78 13.31 -4.38
CA LYS A 48 7.82 14.32 -3.98
C LYS A 48 6.43 13.70 -3.94
N LEU A 49 5.85 13.64 -2.75
CA LEU A 49 4.46 13.22 -2.59
C LEU A 49 3.51 14.37 -2.93
N PRO A 50 2.31 14.09 -3.46
CA PRO A 50 1.24 15.07 -3.52
C PRO A 50 0.89 15.62 -2.13
N ASP A 51 0.50 16.90 -2.05
CA ASP A 51 0.27 17.58 -0.77
C ASP A 51 -0.79 16.89 0.10
N PHE A 52 -1.80 16.24 -0.51
CA PHE A 52 -2.85 15.49 0.20
C PHE A 52 -2.35 14.15 0.80
N LEU A 53 -1.13 13.73 0.45
CA LEU A 53 -0.43 12.57 1.01
C LEU A 53 0.67 12.97 2.00
N HIS A 54 0.70 14.22 2.46
CA HIS A 54 1.59 14.59 3.56
C HIS A 54 1.35 13.66 4.76
N VAL A 55 2.39 12.92 5.15
CA VAL A 55 2.42 12.10 6.36
C VAL A 55 3.20 12.86 7.43
N ASP A 56 2.61 13.06 8.59
CA ASP A 56 3.34 13.56 9.76
C ASP A 56 4.31 12.46 10.22
N SER A 57 5.61 12.70 10.02
CA SER A 57 6.69 11.77 10.38
C SER A 57 7.03 11.76 11.87
N ARG A 58 6.16 12.30 12.73
CA ARG A 58 6.39 12.35 14.18
C ARG A 58 6.03 11.00 14.80
N PRO A 59 6.96 10.34 15.50
CA PRO A 59 6.64 9.14 16.27
C PRO A 59 5.59 9.49 17.34
N GLN A 60 4.38 8.96 17.20
CA GLN A 60 3.40 8.96 18.28
C GLN A 60 3.48 7.59 18.95
N ALA A 61 4.06 7.56 20.15
CA ALA A 61 4.01 6.39 21.01
C ALA A 61 2.59 6.30 21.59
N ASP A 62 1.71 5.62 20.87
CA ASP A 62 0.36 5.34 21.35
C ASP A 62 0.29 3.91 21.91
N ALA A 63 -0.26 3.76 23.12
CA ALA A 63 -0.39 2.48 23.78
C ALA A 63 -1.51 1.61 23.18
N SER A 64 -2.36 2.18 22.33
CA SER A 64 -3.44 1.48 21.63
C SER A 64 -3.08 1.00 20.22
N VAL A 65 -1.79 0.95 19.85
CA VAL A 65 -1.37 0.50 18.52
C VAL A 65 -1.61 -1.00 18.36
N ILE A 66 -2.61 -1.35 17.55
CA ILE A 66 -2.97 -2.74 17.23
C ILE A 66 -2.07 -3.30 16.11
N ILE A 67 -1.68 -2.45 15.16
CA ILE A 67 -0.80 -2.80 14.05
C ILE A 67 0.64 -2.46 14.40
N GLY A 68 1.42 -3.49 14.76
CA GLY A 68 2.82 -3.35 15.20
C GLY A 68 3.80 -3.06 14.07
N GLY A 69 3.42 -3.31 12.82
CA GLY A 69 4.23 -3.02 11.64
C GLY A 69 3.39 -2.78 10.39
N VAL A 70 3.78 -1.78 9.61
CA VAL A 70 3.16 -1.46 8.32
C VAL A 70 4.24 -1.28 7.27
N VAL A 71 4.01 -1.82 6.08
CA VAL A 71 4.82 -1.57 4.90
C VAL A 71 3.90 -1.21 3.75
N GLY A 72 4.24 -0.16 3.02
CA GLY A 72 3.37 0.43 2.00
C GLY A 72 4.11 0.65 0.69
N ILE A 73 3.44 0.37 -0.42
CA ILE A 73 3.87 0.73 -1.77
C ILE A 73 2.79 1.62 -2.37
N PHE A 74 3.13 2.87 -2.66
CA PHE A 74 2.20 3.79 -3.30
C PHE A 74 2.64 4.08 -4.72
N MET A 75 1.71 3.99 -5.64
CA MET A 75 1.89 4.22 -7.07
C MET A 75 1.09 5.45 -7.48
N PHE A 76 1.66 6.22 -8.40
CA PHE A 76 1.19 7.53 -8.82
C PHE A 76 1.02 7.54 -10.33
N PHE A 77 -0.22 7.75 -10.75
CA PHE A 77 -0.62 7.80 -12.15
C PHE A 77 -1.13 9.18 -12.50
N THR A 78 -0.65 9.69 -13.64
CA THR A 78 -1.05 11.00 -14.16
C THR A 78 -2.49 11.00 -14.69
N SER A 79 -3.03 9.84 -15.06
CA SER A 79 -4.34 9.69 -15.72
C SER A 79 -5.10 8.44 -15.29
N TRP A 80 -6.40 8.62 -15.07
CA TRP A 80 -7.37 7.54 -14.81
C TRP A 80 -7.63 6.63 -16.03
N LEU A 81 -7.32 7.09 -17.25
CA LEU A 81 -7.62 6.35 -18.49
C LEU A 81 -6.85 5.02 -18.62
N GLY A 82 -5.81 4.81 -17.81
CA GLY A 82 -5.08 3.55 -17.69
C GLY A 82 -5.68 2.56 -16.69
N LYS A 83 -7.00 2.28 -16.71
CA LYS A 83 -7.66 1.44 -15.69
C LYS A 83 -7.06 0.03 -15.47
N LYS A 84 -6.26 -0.49 -16.41
CA LYS A 84 -5.58 -1.79 -16.29
C LYS A 84 -4.27 -1.73 -15.49
N VAL A 85 -3.87 -0.55 -15.08
CA VAL A 85 -2.48 -0.31 -14.69
C VAL A 85 -2.14 -0.90 -13.33
N LEU A 86 -3.06 -0.98 -12.36
CA LEU A 86 -2.77 -1.76 -11.15
C LEU A 86 -2.61 -3.25 -11.48
N ASP A 87 -3.58 -3.85 -12.16
CA ASP A 87 -3.57 -5.27 -12.51
C ASP A 87 -2.33 -5.66 -13.35
N GLU A 88 -1.80 -4.75 -14.17
CA GLU A 88 -0.63 -5.01 -15.03
C GLU A 88 0.70 -4.62 -14.35
N ILE A 89 0.82 -3.41 -13.82
CA ILE A 89 2.07 -2.92 -13.22
C ILE A 89 2.32 -3.57 -11.86
N TYR A 90 1.31 -3.67 -10.99
CA TYR A 90 1.51 -4.31 -9.69
C TYR A 90 1.93 -5.77 -9.85
N GLU A 91 1.16 -6.54 -10.62
CA GLU A 91 1.43 -7.97 -10.84
C GLU A 91 2.77 -8.22 -11.53
N ALA A 92 3.12 -7.43 -12.56
CA ALA A 92 4.34 -7.65 -13.31
C ALA A 92 5.60 -7.10 -12.64
N LYS A 93 5.48 -6.01 -11.85
CA LYS A 93 6.65 -5.23 -11.38
C LYS A 93 6.82 -5.24 -9.87
N PHE A 94 5.74 -5.13 -9.10
CA PHE A 94 5.82 -4.98 -7.65
C PHE A 94 5.66 -6.31 -6.92
N ARG A 95 4.69 -7.13 -7.34
CA ARG A 95 4.36 -8.42 -6.72
C ARG A 95 5.55 -9.38 -6.62
N PRO A 96 6.42 -9.56 -7.63
CA PRO A 96 7.59 -10.43 -7.50
C PRO A 96 8.53 -9.99 -6.38
N ALA A 97 8.82 -8.68 -6.31
CA ALA A 97 9.67 -8.10 -5.27
C ALA A 97 9.03 -8.23 -3.88
N ILE A 98 7.73 -7.98 -3.75
CA ILE A 98 6.98 -8.16 -2.50
C ILE A 98 7.03 -9.60 -2.02
N LYS A 99 6.69 -10.57 -2.88
CA LYS A 99 6.72 -11.99 -2.52
C LYS A 99 8.10 -12.45 -2.10
N ARG A 100 9.14 -12.03 -2.84
CA ARG A 100 10.53 -12.35 -2.52
C ARG A 100 10.96 -11.75 -1.18
N ALA A 101 10.65 -10.48 -0.95
CA ALA A 101 11.05 -9.77 0.25
C ALA A 101 10.30 -10.25 1.49
N LEU A 102 9.00 -10.51 1.39
CA LEU A 102 8.12 -10.81 2.53
C LEU A 102 7.96 -12.31 2.79
N GLY A 103 8.08 -13.14 1.76
CA GLY A 103 7.86 -14.60 1.87
C GLY A 103 8.86 -15.31 2.79
N GLU A 104 10.02 -14.71 3.05
CA GLU A 104 11.05 -15.28 3.93
C GLU A 104 11.05 -14.68 5.33
N VAL A 105 10.29 -13.59 5.56
CA VAL A 105 10.36 -12.82 6.80
C VAL A 105 9.79 -13.59 7.99
N ASP A 106 8.70 -14.33 7.78
CA ASP A 106 8.00 -15.06 8.86
C ASP A 106 8.88 -16.12 9.54
N ASN A 107 9.87 -16.64 8.81
CA ASN A 107 10.85 -17.61 9.30
C ASN A 107 11.96 -16.96 10.13
N ASN A 108 12.21 -15.67 9.91
CA ASN A 108 13.28 -14.89 10.53
C ASN A 108 12.79 -14.03 11.72
N MET A 109 11.48 -13.91 11.94
CA MET A 109 10.91 -13.21 13.10
C MET A 109 10.81 -14.09 14.34
N SER A 110 11.19 -13.54 15.50
CA SER A 110 11.06 -14.21 16.79
C SER A 110 9.59 -14.48 17.15
N LYS A 111 9.33 -15.56 17.90
CA LYS A 111 7.96 -15.98 18.30
C LYS A 111 7.16 -14.90 19.04
N GLU A 112 7.83 -13.98 19.73
CA GLU A 112 7.19 -12.88 20.46
C GLU A 112 6.62 -11.79 19.53
N LYS A 113 7.17 -11.64 18.31
CA LYS A 113 6.68 -10.69 17.29
C LYS A 113 5.49 -11.19 16.50
N LYS A 114 5.13 -12.47 16.63
CA LYS A 114 3.95 -13.08 15.98
C LYS A 114 2.62 -12.71 16.65
N ARG A 115 2.62 -11.75 17.59
CA ARG A 115 1.42 -11.34 18.35
C ARG A 115 0.83 -9.99 17.92
N SER A 116 1.57 -9.18 17.18
CA SER A 116 1.06 -7.91 16.65
C SER A 116 0.64 -8.07 15.21
N LEU A 117 -0.49 -7.46 14.84
CA LEU A 117 -0.91 -7.43 13.45
C LEU A 117 0.10 -6.65 12.60
N THR A 118 0.31 -7.13 11.39
CA THR A 118 1.11 -6.49 10.36
C THR A 118 0.19 -6.12 9.20
N MET A 119 0.51 -5.02 8.51
CA MET A 119 -0.25 -4.59 7.34
C MET A 119 0.67 -4.35 6.14
N LEU A 120 0.27 -4.87 4.98
CA LEU A 120 0.75 -4.43 3.67
C LEU A 120 -0.24 -3.40 3.12
N GLN A 121 0.24 -2.21 2.77
CA GLN A 121 -0.53 -1.17 2.12
C GLN A 121 -0.17 -1.08 0.64
N VAL A 122 -1.18 -1.02 -0.22
CA VAL A 122 -1.04 -0.70 -1.64
C VAL A 122 -1.87 0.53 -1.92
N GLY A 123 -1.20 1.62 -2.26
CA GLY A 123 -1.81 2.91 -2.54
C GLY A 123 -1.76 3.23 -4.03
N VAL A 124 -2.85 3.76 -4.58
CA VAL A 124 -2.95 4.15 -5.99
C VAL A 124 -3.49 5.57 -6.07
N SER A 125 -2.69 6.50 -6.56
CA SER A 125 -3.08 7.88 -6.84
C SER A 125 -3.44 8.04 -8.31
N TYR A 126 -4.56 8.72 -8.56
CA TYR A 126 -4.93 9.21 -9.89
C TYR A 126 -5.07 10.73 -9.85
N ASP A 127 -4.11 11.43 -10.42
CA ASP A 127 -3.98 12.88 -10.28
C ASP A 127 -5.14 13.66 -10.89
N ASP A 128 -5.66 13.20 -12.04
CA ASP A 128 -6.80 13.80 -12.74
C ASP A 128 -8.12 13.68 -11.98
N LYS A 129 -8.25 12.66 -11.12
CA LYS A 129 -9.40 12.46 -10.22
C LYS A 129 -9.19 13.01 -8.82
N ARG A 130 -7.95 13.40 -8.47
CA ARG A 130 -7.57 13.82 -7.11
C ARG A 130 -8.02 12.81 -6.05
N VAL A 131 -7.81 11.53 -6.34
CA VAL A 131 -8.20 10.42 -5.48
C VAL A 131 -7.01 9.50 -5.21
N PHE A 132 -6.98 8.96 -4.00
CA PHE A 132 -6.02 7.98 -3.54
C PHE A 132 -6.75 6.78 -2.97
N ILE A 133 -6.65 5.66 -3.67
CA ILE A 133 -7.20 4.38 -3.23
C ILE A 133 -6.13 3.71 -2.38
N LEU A 134 -6.39 3.57 -1.08
CA LEU A 134 -5.51 2.90 -0.14
C LEU A 134 -6.10 1.53 0.20
N ILE A 135 -5.40 0.45 -0.12
CA ILE A 135 -5.82 -0.91 0.21
C ILE A 135 -4.84 -1.48 1.25
N GLY A 136 -5.33 -1.75 2.46
CA GLY A 136 -4.57 -2.40 3.52
C GLY A 136 -4.91 -3.89 3.60
N ILE A 137 -3.92 -4.77 3.56
CA ILE A 137 -4.08 -6.20 3.82
C ILE A 137 -3.48 -6.50 5.19
N VAL A 138 -4.28 -7.09 6.07
CA VAL A 138 -3.92 -7.34 7.46
C VAL A 138 -3.72 -8.83 7.71
N GLY A 139 -2.70 -9.16 8.50
CA GLY A 139 -2.46 -10.50 8.99
C GLY A 139 -1.49 -10.52 10.16
N TYR A 140 -1.45 -11.64 10.89
CA TYR A 140 -0.45 -11.91 11.93
C TYR A 140 0.89 -12.34 11.35
N THR A 141 0.89 -12.79 10.09
CA THR A 141 2.07 -13.22 9.35
C THR A 141 2.07 -12.63 7.94
N PHE A 142 3.24 -12.48 7.34
CA PHE A 142 3.33 -12.10 5.93
C PHE A 142 2.77 -13.17 5.01
N SER A 143 2.80 -14.44 5.41
CA SER A 143 2.16 -15.54 4.69
C SER A 143 0.65 -15.35 4.57
N GLU A 144 -0.04 -14.93 5.63
CA GLU A 144 -1.47 -14.59 5.59
C GLU A 144 -1.76 -13.38 4.68
N ILE A 145 -0.89 -12.36 4.77
CA ILE A 145 -0.97 -11.16 3.92
C ILE A 145 -0.82 -11.55 2.44
N LEU A 146 0.23 -12.31 2.10
CA LEU A 146 0.51 -12.76 0.73
C LEU A 146 -0.57 -13.73 0.22
N ALA A 147 -1.21 -14.50 1.09
CA ALA A 147 -2.35 -15.34 0.71
C ALA A 147 -3.56 -14.50 0.28
N SER A 148 -3.75 -13.31 0.87
CA SER A 148 -4.87 -12.41 0.55
C SER A 148 -4.53 -11.38 -0.54
N GLU A 149 -3.27 -11.25 -0.93
CA GLU A 149 -2.77 -10.32 -1.95
C GLU A 149 -3.51 -10.43 -3.29
N HIS A 150 -3.97 -11.63 -3.66
CA HIS A 150 -4.73 -11.86 -4.90
C HIS A 150 -6.03 -11.05 -5.00
N MET A 151 -6.54 -10.53 -3.88
CA MET A 151 -7.74 -9.69 -3.83
C MET A 151 -7.48 -8.23 -4.24
N LEU A 152 -6.23 -7.77 -4.34
CA LEU A 152 -5.92 -6.37 -4.64
C LEU A 152 -6.56 -5.90 -5.95
N ALA A 153 -6.48 -6.72 -7.00
CA ALA A 153 -7.04 -6.42 -8.31
C ALA A 153 -8.58 -6.23 -8.25
N SER A 154 -9.29 -7.11 -7.56
CA SER A 154 -10.75 -7.01 -7.43
C SER A 154 -11.17 -5.85 -6.55
N VAL A 155 -10.46 -5.59 -5.44
CA VAL A 155 -10.74 -4.45 -4.56
C VAL A 155 -10.48 -3.13 -5.29
N HIS A 156 -9.39 -3.02 -6.03
CA HIS A 156 -9.12 -1.83 -6.83
C HIS A 156 -10.17 -1.60 -7.92
N ARG A 157 -10.60 -2.67 -8.62
CA ARG A 157 -11.69 -2.57 -9.60
C ARG A 157 -12.99 -2.08 -8.96
N ASN A 158 -13.36 -2.63 -7.80
CA ASN A 158 -14.53 -2.18 -7.05
C ASN A 158 -14.38 -0.71 -6.62
N ALA A 159 -13.19 -0.28 -6.23
CA ALA A 159 -12.93 1.11 -5.88
C ALA A 159 -13.08 2.06 -7.07
N VAL A 160 -12.58 1.65 -8.24
CA VAL A 160 -12.77 2.37 -9.51
C VAL A 160 -14.25 2.49 -9.85
N GLU A 161 -15.01 1.39 -9.77
CA GLU A 161 -16.46 1.40 -10.01
C GLU A 161 -17.20 2.28 -8.99
N TRP A 162 -16.79 2.25 -7.72
CA TRP A 162 -17.37 3.09 -6.69
C TRP A 162 -17.14 4.59 -6.99
N ILE A 163 -15.93 4.97 -7.40
CA ILE A 163 -15.58 6.35 -7.79
C ILE A 163 -16.43 6.83 -8.98
N GLU A 164 -16.77 5.95 -9.92
CA GLU A 164 -17.55 6.32 -11.10
C GLU A 164 -19.05 6.49 -10.81
N ASN A 165 -19.55 5.81 -9.78
CA ASN A 165 -20.96 5.80 -9.44
C ASN A 165 -21.34 6.73 -8.28
N ASN A 166 -20.36 7.28 -7.57
CA ASN A 166 -20.58 8.07 -6.37
C ASN A 166 -19.91 9.46 -6.45
N SER A 167 -20.55 10.45 -5.84
CA SER A 167 -19.91 11.73 -5.56
C SER A 167 -19.28 11.67 -4.16
N PHE A 168 -18.04 12.13 -4.05
CA PHE A 168 -17.29 12.14 -2.79
C PHE A 168 -16.46 13.42 -2.69
N ALA A 169 -16.22 13.88 -1.46
CA ALA A 169 -15.42 15.07 -1.20
C ALA A 169 -14.01 14.70 -0.72
N GLU A 170 -13.90 13.58 -0.03
CA GLU A 170 -12.67 13.13 0.61
C GLU A 170 -11.73 12.42 -0.39
N PRO A 171 -10.47 12.83 -0.51
CA PRO A 171 -9.55 12.30 -1.52
C PRO A 171 -9.05 10.88 -1.21
N ILE A 172 -9.12 10.41 0.04
CA ILE A 172 -8.59 9.09 0.42
C ILE A 172 -9.73 8.09 0.57
N LEU A 173 -9.69 7.00 -0.19
CA LEU A 173 -10.61 5.86 -0.10
C LEU A 173 -9.86 4.65 0.46
N LEU A 174 -10.17 4.27 1.70
CA LEU A 174 -9.55 3.15 2.38
C LEU A 174 -10.39 1.88 2.24
N TYR A 175 -9.75 0.82 1.77
CA TYR A 175 -10.23 -0.55 1.82
C TYR A 175 -9.31 -1.39 2.72
N ILE A 176 -9.90 -2.27 3.51
CA ILE A 176 -9.17 -3.17 4.41
C ILE A 176 -9.57 -4.60 4.11
N ILE A 177 -8.59 -5.40 3.69
CA ILE A 177 -8.70 -6.83 3.55
C ILE A 177 -8.25 -7.47 4.87
N ASN A 178 -9.16 -8.17 5.52
CA ASN A 178 -8.90 -8.94 6.74
C ASN A 178 -9.48 -10.34 6.59
N HIS A 179 -8.63 -11.36 6.67
CA HIS A 179 -9.00 -12.78 6.54
C HIS A 179 -9.89 -13.07 5.32
N GLY A 180 -9.55 -12.50 4.17
CA GLY A 180 -10.30 -12.68 2.92
C GLY A 180 -11.61 -11.88 2.82
N ASN A 181 -11.96 -11.08 3.83
CA ASN A 181 -13.10 -10.16 3.80
C ASN A 181 -12.63 -8.74 3.51
N VAL A 182 -13.44 -7.98 2.78
CA VAL A 182 -13.20 -6.56 2.50
C VAL A 182 -14.46 -5.75 2.79
N ASN A 183 -14.29 -4.52 3.25
CA ASN A 183 -15.40 -3.57 3.38
C ASN A 183 -16.07 -3.32 2.02
N VAL A 184 -17.40 -3.29 2.02
CA VAL A 184 -18.22 -3.10 0.81
C VAL A 184 -18.06 -1.68 0.24
N GLU A 185 -18.02 -0.68 1.12
CA GLU A 185 -17.83 0.73 0.76
C GLU A 185 -16.53 1.25 1.38
N PRO A 186 -15.81 2.17 0.71
CA PRO A 186 -14.57 2.72 1.22
C PRO A 186 -14.80 3.55 2.49
N ILE A 187 -13.86 3.45 3.42
CA ILE A 187 -13.76 4.39 4.53
C ILE A 187 -13.06 5.64 4.00
N ARG A 188 -13.62 6.82 4.27
CA ARG A 188 -13.23 8.07 3.61
C ARG A 188 -12.46 8.99 4.54
N PHE A 189 -11.38 9.59 4.04
CA PHE A 189 -10.56 10.52 4.82
C PHE A 189 -10.09 11.71 4.00
N ASP A 190 -9.97 12.86 4.67
CA ASP A 190 -9.44 14.09 4.09
C ASP A 190 -7.92 14.05 3.84
N SER A 191 -7.21 13.15 4.52
CA SER A 191 -5.74 13.05 4.44
C SER A 191 -5.24 11.65 4.76
N LEU A 192 -4.06 11.32 4.24
CA LEU A 192 -3.40 10.04 4.52
C LEU A 192 -3.05 9.89 6.02
N ILE A 193 -2.79 10.98 6.73
CA ILE A 193 -2.55 10.97 8.19
C ILE A 193 -3.77 10.46 8.94
N HIS A 194 -4.97 10.91 8.55
CA HIS A 194 -6.20 10.45 9.20
C HIS A 194 -6.47 8.98 8.91
N ALA A 195 -6.21 8.53 7.69
CA ALA A 195 -6.30 7.12 7.33
C ALA A 195 -5.29 6.26 8.13
N ASP A 196 -4.02 6.67 8.23
CA ASP A 196 -3.00 5.94 9.00
C ASP A 196 -3.34 5.88 10.49
N ARG A 197 -3.85 6.97 11.08
CA ARG A 197 -4.31 6.99 12.48
C ARG A 197 -5.46 6.03 12.71
N TYR A 198 -6.44 6.01 11.80
CA TYR A 198 -7.55 5.07 11.86
C TYR A 198 -7.05 3.61 11.78
N ILE A 199 -6.17 3.32 10.83
CA ILE A 199 -5.56 2.00 10.66
C ILE A 199 -4.84 1.51 11.92
N ARG A 200 -4.16 2.39 12.65
CA ARG A 200 -3.44 2.01 13.90
C ARG A 200 -4.37 1.67 15.07
N THR A 201 -5.61 2.13 15.02
CA THR A 201 -6.58 2.06 16.12
C THR A 201 -7.79 1.18 15.81
N ILE A 202 -7.92 0.68 14.58
CA ILE A 202 -9.02 -0.19 14.19
C ILE A 202 -8.94 -1.52 14.94
N GLU A 203 -10.03 -1.89 15.59
CA GLU A 203 -10.20 -3.21 16.20
C GLU A 203 -10.67 -4.19 15.12
N PHE A 204 -9.95 -5.31 15.00
CA PHE A 204 -10.35 -6.40 14.13
C PHE A 204 -11.07 -7.46 14.97
N GLU A 205 -12.34 -7.71 14.65
CA GLU A 205 -13.06 -8.86 15.21
C GLU A 205 -12.34 -10.15 14.77
N CYS A 206 -11.86 -10.93 15.74
CA CYS A 206 -11.14 -12.18 15.55
C CYS A 206 -12.06 -13.39 15.69
#